data_AF-A0A5C6CGD6-F1
#
_entry.id   AF-A0A5C6CGD6-F1
#
_cell.length_a   1.000
_cell.length_b   1.000
_cell.length_c   1.000
_cell.angle_alpha   90.00
_cell.angle_beta   90.00
_cell.angle_gamma   90.00
#
_symmetry.space_group_name_H-M   'P 1'
#
loop_
_entity.id
_entity.type
_entity.pdbx_description
1 polymer ?
#
loop_
_entity_poly.entity_id
_entity_poly.type
_entity_poly.pdbx_seq_one_letter_code
_entity_poly.pdbx_strand_id
1 'polypeptide(L)'
;MNLELLTTYLNDHRAGATAATDMLERLINENQGEPLGDFATTLLNEIEQDEAELEGLIKRYDAMPGVVKQAVAWAGAKMTTPKIGRTMAGDFGNFQTLEILSIGILGKRALWRMLQSLSDPELLSLDYGRLIERADSQFQQVEQWRLRIGTMAMNSTAAV
;
A
#
# COMPACT_ATOMS: atom_id res chain seq x y z
N MET A 1 -12.69 -8.52 20.95
CA MET A 1 -12.04 -7.64 19.95
C MET A 1 -12.85 -6.37 19.81
N ASN A 2 -12.22 -5.20 19.68
CA ASN A 2 -12.94 -3.95 19.45
C ASN A 2 -13.21 -3.78 17.95
N LEU A 3 -14.46 -3.95 17.54
CA LEU A 3 -14.85 -3.99 16.12
C LEU A 3 -14.68 -2.62 15.46
N GLU A 4 -15.00 -1.52 16.17
CA GLU A 4 -14.88 -0.15 15.66
C GLU A 4 -13.42 0.23 15.37
N LEU A 5 -12.51 -0.16 16.28
CA LEU A 5 -11.07 0.04 16.07
C LEU A 5 -10.53 -0.81 14.92
N LEU A 6 -11.01 -2.07 14.78
CA LEU A 6 -10.59 -2.91 13.65
C LEU A 6 -11.08 -2.35 12.32
N THR A 7 -12.35 -1.95 12.23
CA THR A 7 -12.91 -1.33 11.02
C THR A 7 -12.15 -0.07 10.65
N THR A 8 -11.87 0.82 11.61
CA THR A 8 -11.03 2.02 11.37
C THR A 8 -9.65 1.61 10.84
N TYR A 9 -9.00 0.65 11.50
CA TYR A 9 -7.66 0.20 11.13
C TYR A 9 -7.58 -0.41 9.72
N LEU A 10 -8.55 -1.27 9.34
CA LEU A 10 -8.61 -1.86 8.00
C LEU A 10 -8.85 -0.78 6.93
N ASN A 11 -9.72 0.18 7.22
CA ASN A 11 -10.04 1.27 6.32
C ASN A 11 -8.89 2.25 6.09
N ASP A 12 -8.12 2.58 7.13
CA ASP A 12 -6.92 3.40 7.00
C ASP A 12 -5.90 2.73 6.07
N HIS A 13 -5.73 1.42 6.18
CA HIS A 13 -4.83 0.67 5.30
C HIS A 13 -5.35 0.56 3.87
N ARG A 14 -6.66 0.42 3.68
CA ARG A 14 -7.27 0.49 2.35
C ARG A 14 -7.00 1.83 1.68
N ALA A 15 -7.21 2.95 2.39
CA ALA A 15 -6.91 4.27 1.85
C ALA A 15 -5.42 4.43 1.49
N GLY A 16 -4.53 3.82 2.27
CA GLY A 16 -3.10 3.74 1.95
C GLY A 16 -2.81 2.93 0.69
N ALA A 17 -3.49 1.79 0.48
CA ALA A 17 -3.35 0.97 -0.71
C ALA A 17 -3.78 1.75 -1.98
N THR A 18 -4.94 2.43 -1.94
CA THR A 18 -5.39 3.29 -3.04
C THR A 18 -4.41 4.42 -3.35
N ALA A 19 -3.79 5.02 -2.33
CA ALA A 19 -2.76 6.04 -2.56
C ALA A 19 -1.51 5.46 -3.24
N ALA A 20 -1.14 4.21 -2.93
CA ALA A 20 -0.01 3.51 -3.53
C ALA A 20 -0.27 3.14 -5.00
N THR A 21 -1.48 2.69 -5.34
CA THR A 21 -1.86 2.37 -6.74
C THR A 21 -1.79 3.64 -7.60
N ASP A 22 -2.36 4.75 -7.13
CA ASP A 22 -2.30 6.06 -7.81
C ASP A 22 -0.85 6.52 -8.04
N MET A 23 0.05 6.27 -7.08
CA MET A 23 1.48 6.60 -7.21
C MET A 23 2.17 5.72 -8.25
N LEU A 24 1.87 4.43 -8.27
CA LEU A 24 2.47 3.48 -9.21
C LEU A 24 2.01 3.72 -10.63
N GLU A 25 0.73 4.03 -10.85
CA GLU A 25 0.23 4.43 -12.17
C GLU A 25 0.96 5.66 -12.72
N ARG A 26 1.20 6.67 -11.86
CA ARG A 26 2.01 7.84 -12.25
C ARG A 26 3.44 7.45 -12.57
N LEU A 27 4.07 6.65 -11.71
CA LEU A 27 5.45 6.19 -11.90
C LEU A 27 5.61 5.39 -13.21
N ILE A 28 4.63 4.55 -13.55
CA ILE A 28 4.58 3.82 -14.83
C ILE A 28 4.49 4.80 -16.01
N ASN A 29 3.57 5.76 -15.93
CA ASN A 29 3.36 6.73 -17.00
C ASN A 29 4.56 7.65 -17.24
N GLU A 30 5.28 8.02 -16.18
CA GLU A 30 6.47 8.88 -16.25
C GLU A 30 7.72 8.14 -16.73
N ASN A 31 7.74 6.80 -16.65
CA ASN A 31 8.91 5.97 -16.96
C ASN A 31 8.58 4.88 -18.01
N GLN A 32 7.71 5.19 -18.98
CA GLN A 32 7.31 4.26 -20.04
C GLN A 32 8.49 3.82 -20.91
N GLY A 33 8.67 2.52 -21.07
CA GLY A 33 9.79 1.94 -21.83
C GLY A 33 11.11 1.92 -21.07
N GLU A 34 11.11 2.33 -19.80
CA GLU A 34 12.27 2.24 -18.92
C GLU A 34 12.14 1.09 -17.91
N PRO A 35 13.26 0.51 -17.45
CA PRO A 35 13.23 -0.57 -16.47
C PRO A 35 12.52 -0.22 -15.15
N LEU A 36 12.45 1.06 -14.77
CA LEU A 36 11.70 1.51 -13.59
C LEU A 36 10.17 1.39 -13.82
N GLY A 37 9.69 1.68 -15.03
CA GLY A 37 8.27 1.52 -15.39
C GLY A 37 7.84 0.04 -15.41
N ASP A 38 8.70 -0.85 -15.91
CA ASP A 38 8.45 -2.30 -15.89
C ASP A 38 8.39 -2.85 -14.46
N PHE A 39 9.29 -2.38 -13.60
CA PHE A 39 9.27 -2.68 -12.18
C PHE A 39 7.99 -2.18 -11.51
N ALA A 40 7.63 -0.91 -11.73
CA ALA A 40 6.43 -0.31 -11.16
C ALA A 40 5.16 -1.03 -11.59
N THR A 41 5.09 -1.49 -12.85
CA THR A 41 3.99 -2.31 -13.36
C THR A 41 3.87 -3.64 -12.61
N THR A 42 5.01 -4.30 -12.37
CA THR A 42 5.04 -5.56 -11.61
C THR A 42 4.57 -5.32 -10.17
N LEU A 43 5.09 -4.28 -9.51
CA LEU A 43 4.71 -3.93 -8.14
C LEU A 43 3.24 -3.54 -8.01
N LEU A 44 2.68 -2.82 -8.99
CA LEU A 44 1.25 -2.46 -9.02
C LEU A 44 0.38 -3.73 -8.99
N ASN A 45 0.64 -4.67 -9.89
CA ASN A 45 -0.11 -5.93 -9.94
C ASN A 45 -0.05 -6.71 -8.62
N GLU A 46 1.09 -6.69 -7.92
CA GLU A 46 1.21 -7.36 -6.62
C GLU A 46 0.48 -6.60 -5.50
N ILE A 47 0.51 -5.27 -5.50
CA ILE A 47 -0.23 -4.46 -4.53
C ILE A 47 -1.73 -4.59 -4.73
N GLU A 48 -2.21 -4.62 -5.97
CA GLU A 48 -3.63 -4.88 -6.28
C GLU A 48 -4.08 -6.26 -5.79
N GLN A 49 -3.20 -7.27 -5.85
CA GLN A 49 -3.48 -8.58 -5.26
C GLN A 49 -3.58 -8.53 -3.73
N ASP A 50 -2.73 -7.76 -3.04
CA ASP A 50 -2.85 -7.54 -1.58
C ASP A 50 -4.15 -6.78 -1.24
N GLU A 51 -4.50 -5.78 -2.04
CA GLU A 51 -5.72 -5.00 -1.85
C GLU A 51 -6.96 -5.88 -2.03
N ALA A 52 -6.96 -6.78 -3.01
CA ALA A 52 -8.03 -7.74 -3.20
C ALA A 52 -8.22 -8.68 -1.99
N GLU A 53 -7.13 -9.12 -1.35
CA GLU A 53 -7.18 -9.91 -0.13
C GLU A 53 -7.74 -9.10 1.06
N LEU A 54 -7.32 -7.83 1.18
CA LEU A 54 -7.86 -6.90 2.20
C LEU A 54 -9.36 -6.64 2.01
N GLU A 55 -9.78 -6.37 0.77
CA GLU A 55 -11.17 -6.15 0.40
C GLU A 55 -12.03 -7.39 0.65
N GLY A 56 -11.52 -8.57 0.29
CA GLY A 56 -12.17 -9.84 0.60
C GLY A 56 -12.38 -10.03 2.09
N LEU A 57 -11.37 -9.70 2.90
CA LEU A 57 -11.45 -9.75 4.35
C LEU A 57 -12.47 -8.76 4.93
N ILE A 58 -12.43 -7.50 4.50
CA ILE A 58 -13.37 -6.46 4.93
C ILE A 58 -14.81 -6.88 4.62
N LYS A 59 -15.08 -7.37 3.41
CA LYS A 59 -16.42 -7.82 2.99
C LYS A 59 -16.94 -8.99 3.84
N ARG A 60 -16.08 -9.97 4.14
CA ARG A 60 -16.46 -11.10 5.02
C ARG A 60 -16.80 -10.61 6.41
N TYR A 61 -15.99 -9.70 6.94
CA TYR A 61 -16.16 -9.14 8.27
C TYR A 61 -17.42 -8.27 8.40
N ASP A 62 -17.70 -7.41 7.40
CA ASP A 62 -18.91 -6.57 7.36
C ASP A 62 -20.21 -7.37 7.20
N ALA A 63 -20.14 -8.56 6.60
CA ALA A 63 -21.28 -9.46 6.45
C ALA A 63 -21.69 -10.18 7.75
N MET A 64 -20.91 -10.07 8.83
CA MET A 64 -21.20 -10.76 10.09
C MET A 64 -22.41 -10.15 10.84
N PRO A 65 -23.28 -11.00 11.45
CA PRO A 65 -24.39 -10.53 12.27
C PRO A 65 -23.90 -9.65 13.43
N GLY A 66 -24.33 -8.38 13.44
CA GLY A 66 -23.97 -7.40 14.48
C GLY A 66 -22.95 -6.33 14.05
N VAL A 67 -22.18 -6.56 12.97
CA VAL A 67 -21.22 -5.59 12.39
C VAL A 67 -21.92 -4.56 11.51
N VAL A 68 -23.03 -4.96 10.86
CA VAL A 68 -23.83 -4.14 9.92
C VAL A 68 -24.26 -2.77 10.50
N LYS A 69 -24.49 -2.66 11.82
CA LYS A 69 -24.88 -1.38 12.44
C LYS A 69 -23.72 -0.38 12.57
N GLN A 70 -22.46 -0.82 12.51
CA GLN A 70 -21.27 0.01 12.70
C GLN A 70 -20.62 0.42 11.37
N ALA A 71 -20.61 -0.47 10.36
CA ALA A 71 -20.07 -0.18 9.03
C ALA A 71 -20.76 1.02 8.33
N VAL A 72 -22.05 1.25 8.60
CA VAL A 72 -22.83 2.38 8.05
C VAL A 72 -22.28 3.74 8.48
N ALA A 73 -21.70 3.86 9.68
CA ALA A 73 -21.15 5.12 10.17
C ALA A 73 -19.86 5.52 9.44
N TRP A 74 -19.03 4.55 9.06
CA TRP A 74 -17.80 4.80 8.32
C TRP A 74 -18.04 5.03 6.83
N ALA A 75 -18.98 4.30 6.20
CA ALA A 75 -19.34 4.52 4.79
C ALA A 75 -19.86 5.95 4.50
N GLY A 76 -20.41 6.64 5.50
CA GLY A 76 -20.80 8.06 5.42
C GLY A 76 -19.62 9.03 5.48
N ALA A 77 -18.50 8.63 6.09
CA ALA A 77 -17.26 9.40 6.12
C ALA A 77 -16.40 9.03 4.91
N LYS A 78 -16.59 9.75 3.79
CA LYS A 78 -15.60 9.72 2.69
C LYS A 78 -14.24 10.08 3.28
N MET A 79 -13.34 9.11 3.38
CA MET A 79 -11.92 9.39 3.55
C MET A 79 -11.52 10.26 2.36
N THR A 80 -11.31 11.55 2.62
CA THR A 80 -10.67 12.42 1.65
C THR A 80 -9.27 11.87 1.48
N THR A 81 -9.00 11.19 0.36
CA THR A 81 -7.66 10.71 0.02
C THR A 81 -6.71 11.88 0.25
N PRO A 82 -5.81 11.82 1.25
CA PRO A 82 -4.83 12.87 1.37
C PRO A 82 -4.07 12.87 0.05
N LYS A 83 -3.82 14.07 -0.52
CA LYS A 83 -2.97 14.23 -1.71
C LYS A 83 -1.51 13.93 -1.35
N ILE A 84 -1.25 12.71 -0.90
CA ILE A 84 0.09 12.18 -0.68
C ILE A 84 0.64 11.92 -2.09
N GLY A 85 1.84 12.44 -2.37
CA GLY A 85 2.53 12.15 -3.63
C GLY A 85 2.39 13.20 -4.73
N ARG A 86 2.19 14.49 -4.40
CA ARG A 86 2.71 15.56 -5.28
C ARG A 86 4.23 15.60 -5.13
N THR A 87 4.90 14.73 -5.85
CA THR A 87 6.36 14.73 -5.97
C THR A 87 6.77 15.68 -7.08
N MET A 88 8.03 16.10 -7.07
CA MET A 88 8.60 16.81 -8.21
C MET A 88 8.62 15.88 -9.44
N ALA A 89 8.85 16.41 -10.65
CA ALA A 89 9.10 15.57 -11.82
C ALA A 89 10.58 15.11 -11.85
N GLY A 90 10.87 14.06 -12.62
CA GLY A 90 12.23 13.53 -12.82
C GLY A 90 12.75 12.70 -11.65
N ASP A 91 14.05 12.43 -11.63
CA ASP A 91 14.69 11.46 -10.72
C ASP A 91 14.42 11.73 -9.24
N PHE A 92 14.40 12.99 -8.81
CA PHE A 92 14.08 13.34 -7.43
C PHE A 92 12.62 12.99 -7.08
N GLY A 93 11.72 13.18 -8.04
CA GLY A 93 10.32 12.80 -7.93
C GLY A 93 10.10 11.30 -7.81
N ASN A 94 10.77 10.54 -8.68
CA ASN A 94 10.80 9.09 -8.66
C ASN A 94 11.33 8.57 -7.32
N PHE A 95 12.43 9.15 -6.82
CA PHE A 95 12.99 8.83 -5.51
C PHE A 95 11.99 9.06 -4.36
N GLN A 96 11.34 10.23 -4.31
CA GLN A 96 10.34 10.53 -3.27
C GLN A 96 9.15 9.57 -3.34
N THR A 97 8.71 9.21 -4.55
CA THR A 97 7.61 8.24 -4.74
C THR A 97 8.00 6.87 -4.21
N LEU A 98 9.19 6.37 -4.55
CA LEU A 98 9.72 5.10 -4.04
C LEU A 98 9.90 5.11 -2.52
N GLU A 99 10.28 6.24 -1.93
CA GLU A 99 10.37 6.40 -0.47
C GLU A 99 9.01 6.26 0.21
N ILE A 100 7.99 6.94 -0.31
CA ILE A 100 6.62 6.83 0.23
C ILE A 100 6.10 5.40 0.07
N LEU A 101 6.34 4.76 -1.09
CA LEU A 101 5.96 3.37 -1.33
C LEU A 101 6.64 2.41 -0.35
N SER A 102 7.92 2.61 -0.04
CA SER A 102 8.64 1.77 0.93
C SER A 102 8.01 1.82 2.33
N ILE A 103 7.61 3.02 2.78
CA ILE A 103 6.91 3.21 4.06
C ILE A 103 5.52 2.55 4.00
N GLY A 104 4.80 2.73 2.89
CA GLY A 104 3.48 2.11 2.67
C GLY A 104 3.53 0.59 2.73
N ILE A 105 4.55 -0.03 2.12
CA ILE A 105 4.74 -1.49 2.15
C ILE A 105 5.04 -1.97 3.58
N LEU A 106 5.86 -1.25 4.35
CA LEU A 106 6.09 -1.58 5.76
C LEU A 106 4.81 -1.43 6.60
N GLY A 107 3.97 -0.42 6.31
CA GLY A 107 2.65 -0.26 6.91
C GLY A 107 1.73 -1.44 6.60
N LYS A 108 1.65 -1.84 5.32
CA LYS A 108 0.90 -3.03 4.88
C LYS A 108 1.39 -4.31 5.56
N ARG A 109 2.70 -4.48 5.72
CA ARG A 109 3.26 -5.60 6.49
C ARG A 109 2.85 -5.56 7.95
N ALA A 110 2.84 -4.37 8.56
CA ALA A 110 2.39 -4.20 9.95
C ALA A 110 0.92 -4.61 10.11
N LEU A 111 0.05 -4.25 9.15
CA LEU A 111 -1.32 -4.74 9.07
C LEU A 111 -1.37 -6.27 9.09
N TRP A 112 -0.66 -6.95 8.18
CA TRP A 112 -0.70 -8.41 8.10
C TRP A 112 -0.24 -9.09 9.39
N ARG A 113 0.81 -8.57 10.03
CA ARG A 113 1.28 -9.08 11.32
C ARG A 113 0.27 -8.83 12.45
N MET A 114 -0.37 -7.66 12.47
CA MET A 114 -1.39 -7.34 13.45
C MET A 114 -2.58 -8.30 13.30
N LEU A 115 -3.09 -8.49 12.09
CA LEU A 115 -4.21 -9.40 11.83
C LEU A 115 -3.87 -10.86 12.17
N GLN A 116 -2.66 -11.33 11.83
CA GLN A 116 -2.18 -12.66 12.22
C GLN A 116 -2.15 -12.86 13.74
N SER A 117 -1.90 -11.80 14.52
CA SER A 117 -1.84 -11.87 15.98
C SER A 117 -3.22 -11.95 16.65
N LEU A 118 -4.29 -11.67 15.92
CA LEU A 118 -5.65 -11.71 16.44
C LEU A 118 -6.20 -13.14 16.34
N SER A 119 -6.71 -13.68 17.45
CA SER A 119 -7.31 -15.02 17.52
C SER A 119 -8.78 -15.02 17.07
N ASP A 120 -9.12 -14.28 16.02
CA ASP A 120 -10.47 -14.24 15.45
C ASP A 120 -10.59 -15.26 14.30
N PRO A 121 -11.51 -16.24 14.36
CA PRO A 121 -11.67 -17.27 13.32
C PRO A 121 -11.87 -16.72 11.90
N GLU A 122 -12.51 -15.56 11.74
CA GLU A 122 -12.75 -14.97 10.42
C GLU A 122 -11.46 -14.38 9.82
N LEU A 123 -10.57 -13.90 10.68
CA LEU A 123 -9.25 -13.40 10.28
C LEU A 123 -8.33 -14.55 9.89
N LEU A 124 -8.45 -15.73 10.50
CA LEU A 124 -7.62 -16.92 10.20
C LEU A 124 -7.84 -17.51 8.79
N SER A 125 -8.68 -16.90 7.97
CA SER A 125 -8.99 -17.32 6.60
C SER A 125 -7.90 -16.99 5.57
N LEU A 126 -6.94 -16.13 5.90
CA LEU A 126 -5.86 -15.70 5.00
C LEU A 126 -4.54 -16.42 5.28
N ASP A 127 -3.75 -16.62 4.22
CA ASP A 127 -2.34 -17.01 4.34
C ASP A 127 -1.47 -15.79 4.68
N TYR A 128 -1.49 -15.40 5.96
CA TYR A 128 -0.70 -14.28 6.45
C TYR A 128 0.80 -14.48 6.27
N GLY A 129 1.29 -15.73 6.29
CA GLY A 129 2.71 -16.03 6.08
C GLY A 129 3.14 -15.56 4.69
N ARG A 130 2.40 -15.98 3.67
CA ARG A 130 2.63 -15.55 2.28
C ARG A 130 2.49 -14.03 2.11
N LEU A 131 1.50 -13.40 2.73
CA LEU A 131 1.29 -11.95 2.61
C LEU A 131 2.42 -11.13 3.25
N ILE A 132 2.93 -11.58 4.39
CA ILE A 132 4.08 -10.95 5.07
C ILE A 132 5.34 -11.13 4.25
N GLU A 133 5.61 -12.34 3.74
CA GLU A 133 6.75 -12.63 2.87
C GLU A 133 6.73 -11.81 1.58
N ARG A 134 5.55 -11.67 0.95
CA ARG A 134 5.39 -10.82 -0.24
C ARG A 134 5.67 -9.35 0.08
N ALA A 135 5.18 -8.83 1.21
CA ALA A 135 5.47 -7.47 1.62
C ALA A 135 6.96 -7.24 1.92
N ASP A 136 7.63 -8.22 2.54
CA ASP A 136 9.09 -8.16 2.78
C ASP A 136 9.88 -8.16 1.46
N SER A 137 9.48 -8.99 0.48
CA SER A 137 10.10 -9.01 -0.86
C SER A 137 9.89 -7.70 -1.61
N GLN A 138 8.67 -7.14 -1.59
CA GLN A 138 8.35 -5.86 -2.21
C GLN A 138 9.17 -4.72 -1.62
N PHE A 139 9.31 -4.68 -0.29
CA PHE A 139 10.13 -3.66 0.38
C PHE A 139 11.57 -3.74 -0.09
N GLN A 140 12.16 -4.94 -0.15
CA GLN A 140 13.53 -5.11 -0.62
C GLN A 140 13.73 -4.64 -2.06
N GLN A 141 12.78 -4.94 -2.95
CA GLN A 141 12.85 -4.52 -4.35
C GLN A 141 12.69 -3.00 -4.50
N VAL A 142 11.72 -2.40 -3.81
CA VAL A 142 11.53 -0.94 -3.79
C VAL A 142 12.75 -0.24 -3.21
N GLU A 143 13.35 -0.76 -2.15
CA GLU A 143 14.53 -0.16 -1.51
C GLU A 143 15.73 -0.13 -2.45
N GLN A 144 15.95 -1.19 -3.25
CA GLN A 144 17.00 -1.21 -4.27
C GLN A 144 16.81 -0.09 -5.30
N TRP A 145 15.57 0.10 -5.78
CA TRP A 145 15.25 1.20 -6.69
C TRP A 145 15.38 2.56 -6.01
N ARG A 146 14.89 2.71 -4.78
CA ARG A 146 14.94 3.95 -4.01
C ARG A 146 16.38 4.42 -3.84
N LEU A 147 17.28 3.54 -3.43
CA LEU A 147 18.70 3.87 -3.27
C LEU A 147 19.38 4.17 -4.61
N ARG A 148 19.07 3.41 -5.67
CA ARG A 148 19.62 3.64 -7.01
C ARG A 148 19.23 5.02 -7.54
N ILE A 149 17.93 5.31 -7.58
CA ILE A 149 17.38 6.57 -8.10
C ILE A 149 17.76 7.73 -7.19
N GLY A 150 17.71 7.55 -5.87
CA GLY A 150 18.16 8.57 -4.91
C GLY A 150 19.63 8.95 -5.11
N THR A 151 20.51 7.96 -5.34
CA THR A 151 21.93 8.22 -5.63
C THR A 151 22.11 9.01 -6.93
N MET A 152 21.35 8.66 -7.98
CA MET A 152 21.37 9.40 -9.25
C MET A 152 20.90 10.84 -9.06
N ALA A 153 19.75 11.04 -8.40
CA ALA A 153 19.17 12.36 -8.14
C ALA A 153 20.11 13.27 -7.32
N MET A 154 20.77 12.74 -6.30
CA MET A 154 21.65 13.51 -5.41
C MET A 154 23.02 13.83 -6.03
N ASN A 155 23.52 12.95 -6.91
CA ASN A 155 24.81 13.15 -7.60
C ASN A 155 24.66 13.88 -8.95
N SER A 156 23.43 14.10 -9.40
CA SER A 156 23.18 14.91 -10.58
C SER A 156 23.46 16.36 -10.26
N THR A 157 24.57 16.89 -10.78
CA THR A 157 24.77 18.34 -10.86
C THR A 157 23.72 18.91 -11.81
N ALA A 158 22.56 19.31 -11.29
CA ALA A 158 21.67 20.18 -12.05
C ALA A 158 22.43 21.48 -12.32
N ALA A 159 22.66 21.79 -13.60
CA ALA A 159 23.02 23.14 -13.99
C ALA A 159 21.88 24.06 -13.53
N VAL A 160 22.20 24.95 -12.59
CA VAL A 160 21.35 26.08 -12.19
C VAL A 160 21.16 27.00 -13.38
#